data_AF-A0A1Q7X9C3-F1
#
_entry.id   AF-A0A1Q7X9C3-F1
#
_cell.length_a   1.000
_cell.length_b   1.000
_cell.length_c   1.000
_cell.angle_alpha   90.00
_cell.angle_beta   90.00
_cell.angle_gamma   90.00
#
_symmetry.space_group_name_H-M   'P 1'
#
loop_
_entity.id
_entity.type
_entity.pdbx_description
1 polymer ?
#
loop_
_entity_poly.entity_id
_entity_poly.type
_entity_poly.pdbx_seq_one_letter_code
_entity_poly.pdbx_strand_id
1 'polypeptide(L)'
;MQGSSALDKFDLKKAQKALQMLLIDRSNEFRILAQGIGYPTNTKDWELIVLNFCLDYIDCFHAWSSDNPPDHYQIHKCMTHMRQLGRGKSNMTEVTHLQNTAYLIAEDFKAIYKRTE
;
A
#
# COMPACT_ATOMS: atom_id res chain seq x y z
N MET A 1 -13.44 -15.02 -3.08
CA MET A 1 -11.98 -15.26 -3.00
C MET A 1 -11.38 -14.11 -2.20
N GLN A 2 -11.05 -14.34 -0.92
CA GLN A 2 -10.15 -13.45 -0.21
C GLN A 2 -8.76 -13.66 -0.84
N GLY A 3 -8.27 -12.68 -1.60
CA GLY A 3 -6.90 -12.71 -2.11
C GLY A 3 -5.93 -12.70 -0.92
N SER A 4 -4.75 -13.32 -1.07
CA SER A 4 -3.73 -13.27 -0.01
C SER A 4 -3.37 -11.82 0.29
N SER A 5 -3.25 -11.49 1.56
CA SER A 5 -2.82 -10.18 2.03
C SER A 5 -1.32 -10.05 1.78
N ALA A 6 -0.83 -8.89 1.33
CA ALA A 6 0.59 -8.58 1.28
C ALA A 6 1.25 -8.77 2.66
N LEU A 7 0.48 -8.52 3.73
CA LEU A 7 0.91 -8.69 5.11
C LEU A 7 1.13 -10.14 5.52
N ASP A 8 0.62 -11.13 4.77
CA ASP A 8 0.83 -12.56 5.05
C ASP A 8 2.32 -12.95 4.95
N LYS A 9 3.15 -12.12 4.31
CA LYS A 9 4.60 -12.28 4.20
C LYS A 9 5.36 -11.84 5.47
N PHE A 10 4.67 -11.30 6.47
CA PHE A 10 5.26 -10.70 7.66
C PHE A 10 4.76 -11.37 8.94
N ASP A 11 5.59 -11.41 9.98
CA ASP A 11 5.14 -11.79 11.31
C ASP A 11 4.12 -10.75 11.82
N LEU A 12 2.98 -11.23 12.29
CA LEU A 12 1.84 -10.38 12.64
C LEU A 12 2.18 -9.40 13.77
N LYS A 13 2.86 -9.86 14.83
CA LYS A 13 3.15 -9.01 16.00
C LYS A 13 4.17 -7.94 15.63
N LYS A 14 5.19 -8.33 14.89
CA LYS A 14 6.23 -7.42 14.40
C LYS A 14 5.67 -6.41 13.39
N ALA A 15 4.77 -6.84 12.50
CA ALA A 15 4.07 -5.96 11.56
C ALA A 15 3.20 -4.93 12.28
N GLN A 16 2.46 -5.34 13.31
CA GLN A 16 1.66 -4.43 14.13
C GLN A 16 2.53 -3.38 14.83
N LYS A 17 3.66 -3.80 15.43
CA LYS A 17 4.59 -2.88 16.07
C LYS A 17 5.23 -1.90 15.08
N ALA A 18 5.64 -2.39 13.91
CA ALA A 18 6.19 -1.55 12.85
C ALA A 18 5.16 -0.54 12.33
N LEU A 19 3.90 -0.94 12.15
CA LEU A 19 2.81 -0.03 11.78
C LEU A 19 2.57 1.03 12.86
N GLN A 20 2.54 0.66 14.13
CA GLN A 20 2.38 1.62 15.23
C GLN A 20 3.49 2.69 15.22
N MET A 21 4.74 2.28 15.00
CA MET A 21 5.87 3.21 14.88
C MET A 21 5.73 4.11 13.65
N LEU A 22 5.35 3.54 12.49
CA LEU A 22 5.17 4.29 11.26
C LEU A 22 4.08 5.36 11.39
N LEU A 23 2.99 5.06 12.08
CA LEU A 23 1.86 5.98 12.27
C LEU A 23 2.21 7.21 13.11
N ILE A 24 3.29 7.18 13.90
CA ILE A 24 3.77 8.35 14.63
C ILE A 24 4.11 9.48 13.65
N ASP A 25 4.82 9.16 12.57
CA ASP A 25 5.33 10.14 11.62
C ASP A 25 4.45 10.28 10.36
N ARG A 26 3.72 9.22 9.98
CA ARG A 26 3.03 9.12 8.67
C ARG A 26 1.49 9.09 8.74
N SER A 27 0.88 9.37 9.91
CA SER A 27 -0.58 9.23 10.05
C SER A 27 -1.39 10.06 9.05
N ASN A 28 -0.88 11.21 8.62
CA ASN A 28 -1.55 12.07 7.64
C ASN A 28 -1.51 11.46 6.24
N GLU A 29 -0.38 10.89 5.84
CA GLU A 29 -0.23 10.19 4.55
C GLU A 29 -1.16 8.99 4.45
N PHE A 30 -1.36 8.25 5.55
CA PHE A 30 -2.35 7.19 5.61
C PHE A 30 -3.77 7.72 5.34
N ARG A 31 -4.15 8.86 5.94
CA ARG A 31 -5.48 9.48 5.71
C ARG A 31 -5.64 9.97 4.28
N ILE A 32 -4.61 10.62 3.73
CA ILE A 32 -4.58 11.08 2.33
C ILE A 32 -4.80 9.89 1.40
N LEU A 33 -4.08 8.80 1.62
CA LEU A 33 -4.19 7.62 0.79
C LEU A 33 -5.54 6.93 0.93
N ALA A 34 -6.06 6.78 2.16
CA ALA A 34 -7.39 6.21 2.41
C ALA A 34 -8.48 6.98 1.65
N GLN A 35 -8.50 8.32 1.76
CA GLN A 35 -9.40 9.16 0.96
C GLN A 35 -9.14 8.98 -0.55
N GLY A 36 -7.88 8.95 -0.95
CA GLY A 36 -7.46 8.78 -2.34
C GLY A 36 -8.04 7.53 -2.99
N ILE A 37 -8.03 6.40 -2.28
CA ILE A 37 -8.55 5.11 -2.76
C ILE A 37 -10.02 4.85 -2.40
N GLY A 38 -10.68 5.81 -1.73
CA GLY A 38 -12.08 5.71 -1.32
C GLY A 38 -12.34 4.73 -0.18
N TYR A 39 -11.38 4.56 0.74
CA TYR A 39 -11.51 3.72 1.92
C TYR A 39 -11.90 4.54 3.15
N PRO A 40 -12.90 4.13 3.96
CA PRO A 40 -13.33 4.86 5.14
C PRO A 40 -12.30 4.78 6.29
N THR A 41 -12.06 5.90 6.98
CA THR A 41 -11.12 6.01 8.11
C THR A 41 -11.78 5.90 9.49
N ASN A 42 -13.04 5.51 9.53
CA ASN A 42 -13.82 5.33 10.77
C ASN A 42 -14.03 3.86 11.13
N THR A 43 -13.53 2.93 10.31
CA THR A 43 -13.57 1.50 10.59
C THR A 43 -12.38 1.10 11.44
N LYS A 44 -12.55 0.11 12.32
CA LYS A 44 -11.44 -0.44 13.08
C LYS A 44 -10.35 -0.95 12.13
N ASP A 45 -9.08 -0.72 12.49
CA ASP A 45 -7.92 -1.27 11.78
C ASP A 45 -7.81 -0.83 10.30
N TRP A 46 -8.39 0.32 9.92
CA TRP A 46 -8.35 0.82 8.54
C TRP A 46 -6.91 1.06 8.06
N GLU A 47 -6.01 1.41 8.97
CA GLU A 47 -4.58 1.60 8.69
C GLU A 47 -3.92 0.30 8.20
N LEU A 48 -4.33 -0.87 8.71
CA LEU A 48 -3.82 -2.15 8.23
C LEU A 48 -4.24 -2.42 6.78
N ILE A 49 -5.46 -2.04 6.41
CA ILE A 49 -5.95 -2.20 5.04
C ILE A 49 -5.21 -1.26 4.09
N VAL A 50 -4.99 -0.01 4.51
CA VAL A 50 -4.19 0.95 3.74
C VAL A 50 -2.75 0.49 3.60
N LEU A 51 -2.13 -0.01 4.67
CA LEU A 51 -0.78 -0.57 4.62
C LEU A 51 -0.72 -1.77 3.66
N ASN A 52 -1.72 -2.66 3.71
CA ASN A 52 -1.77 -3.78 2.78
C ASN A 52 -1.84 -3.31 1.32
N PHE A 53 -2.64 -2.29 1.04
CA PHE A 53 -2.69 -1.67 -0.28
C PHE A 53 -1.32 -1.10 -0.69
N CYS A 54 -0.61 -0.41 0.19
CA CYS A 54 0.73 0.11 -0.09
C CYS A 54 1.74 -1.00 -0.42
N LEU A 55 1.72 -2.08 0.36
CA LEU A 55 2.60 -3.24 0.16
C LEU A 55 2.30 -3.98 -1.15
N ASP A 56 1.02 -4.10 -1.51
CA ASP A 56 0.63 -4.63 -2.81
C ASP A 56 1.04 -3.71 -3.97
N TYR A 57 0.92 -2.39 -3.76
CA TYR A 57 1.29 -1.41 -4.77
C TYR A 57 2.80 -1.42 -5.06
N ILE A 58 3.65 -1.56 -4.04
CA ILE A 58 5.10 -1.62 -4.28
C ILE A 58 5.52 -2.91 -4.99
N ASP A 59 4.87 -4.04 -4.70
CA ASP A 59 5.08 -5.28 -5.46
C ASP A 59 4.70 -5.07 -6.94
N CYS A 60 3.61 -4.34 -7.20
CA CYS A 60 3.20 -3.97 -8.55
C CYS A 60 4.16 -3.03 -9.26
N PHE A 61 4.68 -2.03 -8.56
CA PHE A 61 5.71 -1.14 -9.11
C PHE A 61 6.95 -1.93 -9.53
N HIS A 62 7.44 -2.83 -8.68
CA HIS A 62 8.58 -3.70 -9.00
C HIS A 62 8.30 -4.62 -10.19
N ALA A 63 7.08 -5.16 -10.29
CA ALA A 63 6.66 -5.99 -11.41
C ALA A 63 6.63 -5.21 -12.74
N TRP A 64 6.20 -3.94 -12.74
CA TRP A 64 6.23 -3.09 -13.93
C TRP A 64 7.64 -2.66 -14.33
N SER A 65 8.54 -2.48 -13.36
CA SER A 65 9.92 -2.05 -13.62
C SER A 65 10.90 -3.19 -13.88
N SER A 66 10.46 -4.45 -13.74
CA SER A 66 11.30 -5.62 -13.96
C SER A 66 11.40 -5.99 -15.44
N ASP A 67 12.56 -6.51 -15.85
CA ASP A 67 12.72 -7.12 -17.18
C ASP A 67 11.94 -8.44 -17.33
N ASN A 68 11.55 -9.08 -16.21
CA ASN A 68 10.74 -10.28 -16.23
C ASN A 68 9.26 -9.93 -16.34
N PRO A 69 8.53 -10.48 -17.33
CA PRO A 69 7.11 -10.18 -17.47
C PRO A 69 6.31 -10.72 -16.27
N PRO A 70 5.41 -9.93 -15.67
CA PRO A 70 4.53 -10.40 -14.62
C PRO A 70 3.58 -11.48 -15.12
N ASP A 71 3.20 -12.40 -14.23
CA ASP A 71 2.18 -13.39 -14.54
C ASP A 71 0.78 -12.73 -14.71
N HIS A 72 -0.17 -13.48 -15.26
CA HIS A 72 -1.52 -12.96 -15.54
C HIS A 72 -2.24 -12.45 -14.28
N TYR A 73 -2.03 -13.11 -13.15
CA TYR A 73 -2.65 -12.71 -11.88
C TYR A 73 -2.06 -11.39 -11.38
N GLN A 74 -0.73 -11.24 -11.42
CA GLN A 74 -0.04 -10.01 -11.06
C GLN A 74 -0.49 -8.85 -11.94
N ILE A 75 -0.64 -9.04 -13.26
CA ILE A 75 -1.16 -8.01 -14.17
C ILE A 75 -2.54 -7.52 -13.70
N HIS A 76 -3.49 -8.42 -13.46
CA HIS A 76 -4.84 -8.04 -13.02
C HIS A 76 -4.86 -7.35 -11.66
N LYS A 77 -4.05 -7.84 -10.72
CA LYS A 77 -3.90 -7.22 -9.40
C LYS A 77 -3.40 -5.79 -9.54
N CYS A 78 -2.32 -5.58 -10.30
CA CYS A 78 -1.72 -4.26 -10.48
C CYS A 78 -2.62 -3.29 -11.24
N MET A 79 -3.36 -3.77 -12.26
CA MET A 79 -4.40 -2.98 -12.92
C MET A 79 -5.54 -2.60 -11.98
N THR A 80 -5.89 -3.46 -11.01
CA THR A 80 -6.91 -3.15 -9.99
C THR A 80 -6.45 -2.03 -9.07
N HIS A 81 -5.21 -2.06 -8.57
CA HIS A 81 -4.65 -0.97 -7.76
C HIS A 81 -4.59 0.35 -8.53
N MET A 82 -4.16 0.32 -9.80
CA MET A 82 -4.15 1.50 -10.66
C MET A 82 -5.55 2.11 -10.85
N ARG A 83 -6.56 1.27 -11.08
CA ARG A 83 -7.95 1.73 -11.17
C ARG A 83 -8.43 2.37 -9.87
N GLN A 84 -8.05 1.83 -8.71
CA GLN A 84 -8.39 2.41 -7.41
C GLN A 84 -7.74 3.79 -7.22
N LEU A 85 -6.47 3.95 -7.58
CA LEU A 85 -5.75 5.23 -7.49
C LEU A 85 -6.30 6.28 -8.46
N GLY A 86 -6.69 5.86 -9.67
CA GLY A 86 -7.25 6.74 -10.70
C GLY A 86 -8.72 7.12 -10.48
N ARG A 87 -9.46 6.36 -9.67
CA ARG A 87 -10.91 6.55 -9.52
C ARG A 87 -11.22 7.95 -8.97
N GLY A 88 -12.02 8.69 -9.73
CA GLY A 88 -12.50 10.02 -9.36
C GLY A 88 -11.43 11.11 -9.37
N LYS A 89 -10.23 10.85 -9.90
CA LYS A 89 -9.16 11.84 -10.04
C LYS A 89 -9.29 12.60 -11.34
N SER A 90 -8.95 13.89 -11.30
CA SER A 90 -9.16 14.80 -12.42
C SER A 90 -7.94 14.93 -13.33
N ASN A 91 -6.76 14.57 -12.81
CA ASN A 91 -5.48 14.73 -13.50
C ASN A 91 -4.45 13.69 -13.04
N MET A 92 -3.39 13.53 -13.83
CA MET A 92 -2.32 12.57 -13.55
C MET A 92 -1.49 12.95 -12.32
N THR A 93 -1.34 14.24 -12.02
CA THR A 93 -0.57 14.70 -10.84
C THR A 93 -1.15 14.16 -9.53
N GLU A 94 -2.48 14.15 -9.39
CA GLU A 94 -3.17 13.55 -8.25
C GLU A 94 -2.89 12.04 -8.14
N VAL A 95 -2.92 11.32 -9.26
CA VAL A 95 -2.65 9.88 -9.30
C VAL A 95 -1.20 9.60 -8.91
N THR A 96 -0.25 10.33 -9.50
CA THR A 96 1.18 10.21 -9.20
C THR A 96 1.50 10.55 -7.75
N HIS A 97 0.82 11.54 -7.17
CA HIS A 97 0.97 11.84 -5.74
C HIS A 97 0.58 10.63 -4.89
N LEU A 98 -0.60 10.04 -5.12
CA LEU A 98 -1.05 8.86 -4.36
C LEU A 98 -0.15 7.64 -4.56
N GLN A 99 0.32 7.41 -5.78
CA GLN A 99 1.29 6.36 -6.11
C GLN A 99 2.59 6.52 -5.32
N ASN A 100 3.16 7.72 -5.30
CA ASN A 100 4.38 8.02 -4.55
C ASN A 100 4.15 7.87 -3.04
N THR A 101 3.01 8.34 -2.52
CA THR A 101 2.66 8.17 -1.12
C THR A 101 2.56 6.69 -0.73
N ALA A 102 1.88 5.87 -1.54
CA ALA A 102 1.77 4.43 -1.31
C ALA A 102 3.15 3.73 -1.33
N TYR A 103 4.00 4.09 -2.30
CA TYR A 103 5.37 3.57 -2.39
C TYR A 103 6.19 3.91 -1.14
N LEU A 104 6.19 5.18 -0.73
CA LEU A 104 6.98 5.64 0.43
C LEU A 104 6.50 5.01 1.75
N ILE A 105 5.19 4.90 1.97
CA ILE A 105 4.63 4.19 3.14
C ILE A 105 5.13 2.75 3.18
N ALA A 106 5.12 2.06 2.04
CA ALA A 106 5.56 0.66 1.96
C ALA A 106 7.06 0.50 2.26
N GLU A 107 7.91 1.36 1.69
CA GLU A 107 9.35 1.35 1.95
C GLU A 107 9.68 1.67 3.40
N ASP A 108 9.06 2.72 3.97
CA ASP A 108 9.25 3.09 5.37
C ASP A 108 8.82 1.96 6.31
N PHE A 109 7.67 1.34 6.04
CA PHE A 109 7.21 0.17 6.78
C PHE A 109 8.25 -0.96 6.73
N LYS A 110 8.73 -1.33 5.54
CA LYS A 110 9.74 -2.39 5.38
C LYS A 110 11.02 -2.06 6.15
N ALA A 111 11.45 -0.80 6.14
CA ALA A 111 12.64 -0.34 6.86
C ALA A 111 12.46 -0.43 8.39
N ILE A 112 11.31 0.01 8.92
CA ILE A 112 10.98 -0.09 10.34
C ILE A 112 10.83 -1.56 10.75
N TYR A 113 10.10 -2.35 9.98
CA TYR A 113 9.91 -3.78 10.23
C TYR A 113 11.25 -4.50 10.32
N LYS A 114 12.20 -4.24 9.40
CA LYS A 114 13.53 -4.85 9.44
C LYS A 114 14.31 -4.57 10.74
N ARG A 115 14.10 -3.39 11.35
CA ARG A 115 14.76 -2.95 12.59
C ARG A 115 14.00 -3.34 13.86
N THR A 116 12.73 -3.71 13.73
CA THR A 116 11.90 -4.11 14.86
C THR A 116 12.28 -5.53 15.26
N GLU A 117 12.61 -5.76 16.52
CA GLU A 117 12.81 -7.12 17.06
C GLU A 117 11.48 -7.88 17.13
#